data_AF-A0AAU5Z9J0-F1
#
_entry.id   AF-A0AAU5Z9J0-F1
#
_cell.length_a   1.000
_cell.length_b   1.000
_cell.length_c   1.000
_cell.angle_alpha   90.00
_cell.angle_beta   90.00
_cell.angle_gamma   90.00
#
_symmetry.space_group_name_H-M   'P 1'
#
loop_
_entity.id
_entity.type
_entity.pdbx_description
1 polymer ?
#
loop_
_entity_poly.entity_id
_entity_poly.type
_entity_poly.pdbx_seq_one_letter_code
_entity_poly.pdbx_strand_id
1 'polypeptide(L)' 'MSIARERHWTTDLVTALCQQLYALARREEEAAANLASRTPYWASLPPSVEAHRVAARRLRDDADRLEFESRPWGVPI' A
#
# COMPACT_ATOMS: atom_id res chain seq x y z
N MET A 1 31.80 -12.23 1.66
CA MET A 1 31.26 -11.41 0.56
C MET A 1 29.89 -10.88 0.97
N SER A 2 29.85 -9.80 1.74
CA SER A 2 28.60 -9.14 2.11
C SER A 2 28.27 -8.09 1.06
N ILE A 3 27.36 -8.42 0.16
CA ILE A 3 26.69 -7.44 -0.70
C ILE A 3 25.61 -6.80 0.17
N ALA A 4 26.05 -6.03 1.18
CA ALA A 4 25.20 -5.03 1.80
C ALA A 4 24.98 -3.98 0.72
N ARG A 5 23.97 -4.22 -0.11
CA ARG A 5 23.57 -3.35 -1.20
C ARG A 5 23.08 -2.08 -0.51
N GLU A 6 23.97 -1.13 -0.32
CA GLU A 6 23.67 0.26 0.01
C GLU A 6 22.78 0.80 -1.12
N ARG A 7 21.51 0.47 -1.01
CA ARG A 7 20.47 1.07 -1.81
C ARG A 7 20.18 2.37 -1.08
N HIS A 8 21.06 3.35 -1.28
CA HIS A 8 20.81 4.73 -0.90
C HIS A 8 19.80 5.24 -1.93
N TRP A 9 18.52 4.90 -1.76
CA TRP A 9 17.46 5.49 -2.57
C TRP A 9 17.45 6.97 -2.23
N THR A 10 17.51 7.83 -3.23
CA THR A 10 17.31 9.26 -3.01
C THR A 10 15.93 9.46 -2.39
N THR A 11 15.80 10.38 -1.43
CA THR A 11 14.53 10.65 -0.73
C THR A 11 13.39 10.92 -1.72
N ASP A 12 13.69 11.54 -2.85
CA ASP A 12 12.73 11.79 -3.94
C ASP A 12 12.22 10.49 -4.59
N LEU A 13 13.10 9.50 -4.78
CA LEU A 13 12.72 8.20 -5.33
C LEU A 13 11.84 7.41 -4.35
N VAL A 14 12.17 7.45 -3.05
CA VAL A 14 11.33 6.81 -2.03
C VAL A 14 9.97 7.48 -1.97
N THR A 15 9.94 8.82 -1.97
CA THR A 15 8.68 9.58 -1.97
C THR A 15 7.81 9.25 -3.19
N ALA A 16 8.41 9.18 -4.39
CA ALA A 16 7.70 8.81 -5.61
C ALA A 16 7.16 7.37 -5.54
N LEU A 17 7.93 6.43 -4.99
CA LEU A 17 7.51 5.05 -4.81
C LEU A 17 6.36 4.95 -3.79
N CYS A 18 6.46 5.63 -2.64
CA CYS A 18 5.37 5.68 -1.65
C CYS A 18 4.09 6.25 -2.25
N GLN A 19 4.18 7.32 -3.05
CA GLN A 19 3.02 7.87 -3.77
C GLN A 19 2.39 6.84 -4.73
N GLN A 20 3.20 6.07 -5.46
CA GLN A 20 2.71 5.02 -6.34
C GLN A 20 2.07 3.87 -5.55
N LEU A 21 2.64 3.47 -4.42
CA LEU A 21 2.08 2.46 -3.52
C LEU A 21 0.73 2.91 -2.95
N TYR A 22 0.62 4.16 -2.50
CA TYR A 22 -0.64 4.73 -2.04
C TYR A 22 -1.68 4.82 -3.16
N ALA A 23 -1.27 5.22 -4.38
CA ALA A 23 -2.16 5.25 -5.53
C ALA A 23 -2.67 3.85 -5.90
N LEU A 24 -1.81 2.83 -5.81
CA LEU A 24 -2.21 1.44 -6.04
C LEU A 24 -3.14 0.93 -4.93
N ALA A 25 -2.83 1.22 -3.66
CA ALA A 25 -3.66 0.87 -2.53
C ALA A 25 -5.08 1.46 -2.67
N ARG A 26 -5.17 2.71 -3.10
CA ARG A 26 -6.46 3.37 -3.36
C ARG A 26 -7.26 2.67 -4.46
N ARG A 27 -6.62 2.25 -5.55
CA ARG A 27 -7.29 1.51 -6.63
C ARG A 27 -7.83 0.16 -6.15
N GLU A 28 -7.09 -0.54 -5.32
CA GLU A 28 -7.54 -1.79 -4.70
C GLU A 28 -8.76 -1.56 -3.80
N GLU A 29 -8.79 -0.49 -3.01
CA GLU A 29 -9.98 -0.13 -2.23
C GLU A 29 -11.19 0.24 -3.08
N GLU A 30 -10.98 0.99 -4.17
CA GLU A 30 -12.04 1.33 -5.12
C GLU A 30 -12.61 0.06 -5.78
N ALA A 31 -11.75 -0.92 -6.12
CA ALA A 31 -12.17 -2.22 -6.62
C ALA A 31 -12.99 -2.99 -5.57
N ALA A 32 -12.52 -3.04 -4.32
CA ALA A 32 -13.25 -3.65 -3.20
C ALA A 32 -14.62 -3.00 -3.00
N ALA A 33 -14.69 -1.67 -3.04
CA ALA A 33 -15.93 -0.91 -2.88
C ALA A 33 -16.91 -1.15 -4.03
N ASN A 34 -16.43 -1.22 -5.27
CA ASN A 34 -17.25 -1.54 -6.45
C ASN A 34 -17.79 -2.98 -6.39
N LEU A 35 -16.98 -3.95 -5.96
CA LEU A 35 -17.44 -5.33 -5.78
C LEU A 35 -18.46 -5.46 -4.65
N ALA A 36 -18.24 -4.73 -3.54
CA ALA A 36 -19.17 -4.69 -2.43
C ALA A 36 -20.50 -4.02 -2.82
N SER A 37 -20.47 -2.94 -3.59
CA SER A 37 -21.69 -2.23 -4.03
C SER A 37 -22.55 -3.03 -5.01
N ARG A 38 -21.93 -3.92 -5.79
CA ARG A 38 -22.62 -4.88 -6.66
C ARG A 38 -23.22 -6.05 -5.88
N THR A 39 -22.79 -6.27 -4.65
CA THR A 39 -23.30 -7.35 -3.81
C THR A 39 -24.50 -6.85 -3.01
N PRO A 40 -25.68 -7.50 -3.12
CA PRO A 40 -26.83 -7.14 -2.31
C PRO A 40 -26.51 -7.27 -0.82
N TYR A 41 -27.10 -6.41 0.02
CA TYR A 41 -26.78 -6.37 1.46
C TYR A 41 -27.09 -7.68 2.21
N TRP A 42 -28.00 -8.49 1.68
CA TRP A 42 -28.40 -9.78 2.25
C TRP A 42 -27.52 -10.95 1.80
N ALA A 43 -26.61 -10.72 0.85
CA ALA A 43 -25.71 -11.73 0.33
C ALA A 43 -24.32 -11.60 0.95
N SER A 44 -23.64 -12.73 1.15
CA SER A 44 -22.24 -12.73 1.58
C SER A 44 -21.36 -12.02 0.55
N LEU A 45 -20.45 -11.18 1.02
CA LEU A 45 -19.48 -10.50 0.16
C LEU A 45 -18.60 -11.52 -0.57
N PRO A 46 -18.30 -11.28 -1.86
CA PRO A 46 -17.36 -12.12 -2.59
C PRO A 46 -15.99 -12.14 -1.89
N PRO A 47 -15.30 -13.29 -1.84
CA PRO A 47 -13.98 -13.39 -1.20
C PRO A 47 -12.94 -12.45 -1.83
N SER A 48 -13.14 -12.07 -3.09
CA SER A 48 -12.31 -11.07 -3.78
C SER A 48 -12.34 -9.70 -3.10
N VAL A 49 -13.45 -9.29 -2.47
CA VAL A 49 -13.54 -8.01 -1.74
C VAL A 49 -12.51 -7.97 -0.62
N GLU A 50 -12.41 -9.06 0.14
CA GLU A 50 -11.43 -9.17 1.23
C GLU A 50 -10.01 -9.24 0.68
N ALA A 51 -9.78 -9.95 -0.43
CA ALA A 51 -8.49 -9.98 -1.09
C ALA A 51 -7.99 -8.58 -1.50
N HIS A 52 -8.87 -7.75 -2.08
CA HIS A 52 -8.55 -6.37 -2.44
C HIS A 52 -8.28 -5.48 -1.22
N ARG A 53 -9.04 -5.65 -0.13
CA ARG A 53 -8.80 -4.92 1.14
C ARG A 53 -7.45 -5.29 1.77
N VAL A 54 -7.12 -6.58 1.79
CA VAL A 54 -5.84 -7.08 2.28
C VAL A 54 -4.69 -6.56 1.42
N ALA A 55 -4.84 -6.55 0.09
CA ALA A 55 -3.85 -6.00 -0.82
C ALA A 55 -3.62 -4.50 -0.56
N ALA A 56 -4.70 -3.71 -0.44
CA ALA A 56 -4.60 -2.29 -0.12
C ALA A 56 -3.89 -2.02 1.22
N ARG A 57 -4.19 -2.82 2.25
CA ARG A 57 -3.53 -2.71 3.56
C ARG A 57 -2.03 -3.00 3.45
N ARG A 58 -1.64 -4.09 2.78
CA ARG A 58 -0.23 -4.44 2.60
C ARG A 58 0.55 -3.36 1.83
N LEU A 59 -0.06 -2.78 0.80
CA LEU A 59 0.56 -1.71 0.03
C LEU A 59 0.80 -0.44 0.87
N ARG A 60 -0.10 -0.14 1.82
CA ARG A 60 0.11 0.95 2.78
C ARG A 60 1.19 0.61 3.79
N ASP A 61 1.14 -0.59 4.37
CA ASP A 61 2.15 -1.04 5.34
C ASP A 61 3.57 -1.01 4.73
N ASP A 62 3.70 -1.39 3.45
CA ASP A 62 4.96 -1.32 2.71
C ASP A 62 5.40 0.13 2.45
N ALA A 63 4.47 1.04 2.14
CA ALA A 63 4.75 2.46 1.95
C ALA A 63 5.18 3.14 3.26
N ASP A 64 4.47 2.86 4.35
CA ASP A 64 4.78 3.36 5.70
C ASP A 64 6.15 2.87 6.15
N ARG A 65 6.47 1.60 5.89
CA ARG A 65 7.78 1.03 6.19
C ARG A 65 8.89 1.69 5.39
N LEU A 66 8.70 1.88 4.08
CA LEU A 66 9.68 2.55 3.22
C LEU A 66 9.89 4.02 3.63
N GLU A 67 8.82 4.71 3.99
CA GLU A 67 8.89 6.08 4.50
C GLU A 67 9.65 6.13 5.83
N PHE A 68 9.39 5.21 6.75
CA PHE A 68 10.11 5.10 8.02
C PHE A 68 11.61 4.80 7.82
N GLU A 69 11.95 3.84 6.97
CA GLU A 69 13.34 3.44 6.70
C GLU A 69 14.13 4.54 5.96
N SER A 70 13.47 5.37 5.15
CA SER A 70 14.11 6.44 4.39
C SER A 70 14.27 7.76 5.16
N ARG A 71 13.53 7.95 6.26
CA ARG A 71 13.58 9.19 7.06
C ARG A 71 14.66 9.12 8.14
N PRO A 72 15.56 10.11 8.23
CA PRO A 72 16.60 10.12 9.26
C PRO A 72 16.12 10.48 10.68
N TRP A 73 14.89 11.01 10.87
CA TRP A 73 14.46 11.58 12.17
C TRP A 73 13.01 11.23 12.64
N GLY A 74 12.35 10.23 12.06
CA GLY A 74 11.22 9.54 12.71
C GLY A 74 9.96 10.35 13.11
N VAL A 75 9.53 11.36 12.36
CA VAL A 75 8.28 12.11 12.63
C VAL A 75 7.26 11.91 11.50
N PRO A 76 5.98 11.54 11.77
CA PRO A 76 4.92 11.48 10.77
C PRO A 76 4.31 12.87 10.48
N ILE A 77 3.76 13.08 9.28
CA ILE A 77 3.06 14.31 8.86
C ILE A 77 1.63 14.29 9.39
#